data_AF-A0A803LS54-F1
#
_entry.id   AF-A0A803LS54-F1
#
_cell.length_a   1.000
_cell.length_b   1.000
_cell.length_c   1.000
_cell.angle_alpha   90.00
_cell.angle_beta   90.00
_cell.angle_gamma   90.00
#
_symmetry.space_group_name_H-M   'P 1'
#
loop_
_entity.id
_entity.type
_entity.pdbx_description
1 polymer ?
#
loop_
_entity_poly.entity_id
_entity_poly.type
_entity_poly.pdbx_seq_one_letter_code
_entity_poly.pdbx_strand_id
1 'polypeptide(L)'
;MSSSAQQKNIPKGRIPVDPKDPKIQEVAPWAVAEYDKEQGKHLVYVRTLKAEREDMCGSTRYFIDLEASDDCKINKYYAQVLEIVCQTPTKKLEEFKQQGNAPIPVAN
;
A
#
# COMPACT_ATOMS: atom_id res chain seq x y z
N MET A 1 -20.86 5.09 36.67
CA MET A 1 -20.04 6.31 36.56
C MET A 1 -19.24 6.24 35.26
N SER A 2 -19.80 6.78 34.18
CA SER A 2 -19.20 6.76 32.85
C SER A 2 -18.25 7.95 32.73
N SER A 3 -16.98 7.77 33.10
CA SER A 3 -15.95 8.78 32.86
C SER A 3 -15.18 8.39 31.62
N SER A 4 -15.71 8.80 30.47
CA SER A 4 -15.01 8.79 29.20
C SER A 4 -13.90 9.85 29.28
N ALA A 5 -12.76 9.43 29.83
CA ALA A 5 -11.56 10.24 29.82
C ALA A 5 -11.15 10.41 28.36
N GLN A 6 -11.35 11.63 27.85
CA GLN A 6 -10.90 12.07 26.55
C GLN A 6 -9.38 11.85 26.46
N GLN A 7 -9.00 10.72 25.87
CA GLN A 7 -7.63 10.39 25.54
C GLN A 7 -7.15 11.43 24.51
N LYS A 8 -6.31 12.34 24.99
CA LYS A 8 -5.70 13.43 24.24
C LYS A 8 -5.01 12.87 22.99
N ASN A 9 -5.60 13.12 21.82
CA ASN A 9 -5.17 12.64 20.51
C ASN A 9 -3.77 13.13 20.13
N ILE A 10 -2.80 12.22 20.10
CA ILE A 10 -1.54 12.37 19.37
C ILE A 10 -1.74 11.63 18.06
N PRO A 11 -1.52 12.18 16.84
CA PRO A 11 -1.61 11.37 15.63
C PRO A 11 -0.40 10.44 15.54
N LYS A 12 -0.44 9.34 16.29
CA LYS A 12 0.37 8.14 16.05
C LYS A 12 -0.21 7.47 14.81
N GLY A 13 0.12 7.94 13.62
CA GLY A 13 -0.51 7.44 12.40
C GLY A 13 0.34 7.77 11.20
N ARG A 14 0.81 6.72 10.51
CA ARG A 14 1.45 6.71 9.18
C ARG A 14 2.57 7.75 8.96
N ILE A 15 3.80 7.24 8.89
CA ILE A 15 5.00 8.00 8.52
C ILE A 15 5.12 7.99 6.99
N PRO A 16 5.09 9.14 6.31
CA PRO A 16 5.39 9.21 4.88
C PRO A 16 6.81 8.73 4.62
N VAL A 17 6.98 7.90 3.58
CA VAL A 17 8.29 7.39 3.15
C VAL A 17 8.50 7.73 1.69
N ASP A 18 9.75 7.88 1.28
CA ASP A 18 10.07 8.16 -0.11
C ASP A 18 9.60 6.97 -0.98
N PRO A 19 8.77 7.18 -2.01
CA PRO A 19 8.41 6.15 -2.98
C PRO A 19 9.62 5.45 -3.61
N LYS A 20 10.76 6.14 -3.68
CA LYS A 20 12.03 5.63 -4.22
C LYS A 20 12.90 4.93 -3.18
N ASP A 21 12.45 4.86 -1.92
CA ASP A 21 13.16 4.12 -0.89
C ASP A 21 13.34 2.65 -1.36
N PRO A 22 14.55 2.07 -1.24
CA PRO A 22 14.81 0.70 -1.67
C PRO A 22 13.81 -0.31 -1.12
N LYS A 23 13.32 -0.10 0.10
CA LYS A 23 12.33 -0.97 0.72
C LYS A 23 10.97 -0.88 0.04
N ILE A 24 10.55 0.32 -0.33
CA ILE A 24 9.29 0.53 -1.07
C ILE A 24 9.40 0.00 -2.49
N GLN A 25 10.56 0.15 -3.13
CA GLN A 25 10.86 -0.44 -4.44
C GLN A 25 10.91 -1.98 -4.41
N GLU A 26 11.16 -2.60 -3.25
CA GLU A 26 11.03 -4.05 -3.05
C GLU A 26 9.55 -4.46 -2.81
N VAL A 27 8.87 -3.75 -1.91
CA VAL A 27 7.53 -4.13 -1.42
C VAL A 27 6.44 -3.87 -2.47
N ALA A 28 6.54 -2.79 -3.24
CA ALA A 28 5.48 -2.43 -4.20
C ALA A 28 5.37 -3.43 -5.37
N PRO A 29 6.45 -3.84 -6.06
CA PRO A 29 6.37 -4.87 -7.09
C PRO A 29 5.97 -6.23 -6.52
N TRP A 30 6.41 -6.57 -5.30
CA TRP A 30 5.99 -7.80 -4.62
C TRP A 30 4.48 -7.82 -4.40
N ALA A 31 3.87 -6.71 -3.96
CA ALA A 31 2.43 -6.62 -3.74
C ALA A 31 1.62 -6.82 -5.04
N VAL A 32 2.09 -6.23 -6.15
CA VAL A 32 1.47 -6.41 -7.47
C VAL A 32 1.57 -7.87 -7.91
N ALA A 33 2.76 -8.46 -7.83
CA ALA A 33 2.97 -9.86 -8.21
C ALA A 33 2.17 -10.84 -7.36
N GLU A 34 1.99 -10.55 -6.06
CA GLU A 34 1.20 -11.40 -5.18
C GLU A 34 -0.30 -11.34 -5.53
N TYR A 35 -0.84 -10.15 -5.76
CA TYR A 35 -2.22 -10.00 -6.23
C TYR A 35 -2.44 -10.62 -7.62
N ASP A 36 -1.45 -10.49 -8.51
CA ASP A 36 -1.47 -11.06 -9.86
C ASP A 36 -1.59 -12.59 -9.84
N LYS A 37 -0.80 -13.26 -8.99
CA LYS A 37 -0.89 -14.71 -8.77
C LYS A 37 -2.25 -15.14 -8.23
N GLU A 38 -2.84 -14.39 -7.31
CA GLU A 38 -4.11 -14.74 -6.67
C GLU A 38 -5.31 -14.53 -7.61
N GLN A 39 -5.27 -13.49 -8.45
CA GLN A 39 -6.39 -13.11 -9.32
C GLN A 39 -6.24 -13.59 -10.77
N GLY A 40 -5.06 -14.09 -11.15
CA GLY A 40 -4.75 -14.47 -12.53
C GLY A 40 -4.88 -13.30 -13.50
N LYS A 41 -4.56 -12.08 -13.04
CA LYS A 41 -4.50 -10.90 -13.90
C LYS A 41 -3.14 -10.88 -14.62
N HIS A 42 -2.93 -9.93 -15.53
CA HIS A 42 -1.62 -9.70 -16.16
C HIS A 42 -1.10 -8.31 -15.76
N LEU A 43 -1.08 -8.05 -14.45
CA LEU A 43 -0.71 -6.75 -13.89
C LEU A 43 0.79 -6.56 -13.87
N VAL A 44 1.25 -5.51 -14.54
CA VAL A 44 2.66 -5.11 -14.58
C VAL A 44 2.86 -3.87 -13.72
N TYR A 45 3.71 -3.96 -12.70
CA TYR A 45 4.09 -2.80 -11.89
C TYR A 45 4.75 -1.72 -12.77
N VAL A 46 4.27 -0.48 -12.68
CA VAL A 46 4.82 0.67 -13.43
C VAL A 46 5.67 1.54 -12.53
N ARG A 47 5.09 2.06 -11.44
CA ARG A 47 5.79 2.94 -10.48
C ARG A 47 5.01 3.09 -9.18
N THR A 48 5.70 3.50 -8.13
CA THR A 48 5.09 3.94 -6.87
C THR A 48 4.85 5.45 -6.91
N LEU A 49 3.64 5.87 -6.56
CA LEU A 49 3.24 7.28 -6.49
C LEU A 49 3.49 7.86 -5.10
N LYS A 50 3.04 7.13 -4.07
CA LYS A 50 3.14 7.54 -2.67
C LYS A 50 3.32 6.30 -1.81
N ALA A 51 4.07 6.45 -0.74
CA ALA A 51 4.20 5.40 0.25
C ALA A 51 4.17 5.99 1.66
N GLU A 52 3.55 5.27 2.57
CA GLU A 52 3.53 5.55 4.00
C GLU A 52 3.80 4.24 4.75
N ARG A 53 4.35 4.32 5.94
CA ARG A 53 4.54 3.16 6.82
C ARG A 53 3.99 3.39 8.21
N GLU A 54 3.61 2.33 8.87
CA GLU A 54 3.20 2.30 10.26
C GLU A 54 4.04 1.26 11.00
N ASP A 55 4.85 1.75 11.93
CA ASP A 55 5.74 0.93 12.73
C ASP A 55 4.95 0.40 13.94
N MET A 56 4.82 -0.92 14.05
CA MET A 56 4.11 -1.62 15.12
C MET A 56 5.09 -2.50 15.90
N CYS A 57 4.70 -2.96 17.09
CA CYS A 57 5.56 -3.85 17.87
C CYS A 57 5.82 -5.16 17.10
N GLY A 58 7.04 -5.29 16.56
CA GLY A 58 7.48 -6.46 15.81
C GLY A 58 6.96 -6.62 14.39
N SER A 59 6.35 -5.58 13.84
CA SER A 59 5.93 -5.55 12.44
C SER A 59 5.93 -4.14 11.86
N THR A 60 5.98 -4.03 10.55
CA THR A 60 5.87 -2.78 9.81
C THR A 60 4.79 -2.96 8.76
N ARG A 61 3.83 -2.03 8.73
CA ARG A 61 2.78 -2.01 7.73
C ARG A 61 3.05 -0.91 6.73
N TYR A 62 3.11 -1.25 5.45
CA TYR A 62 3.28 -0.33 4.34
C TYR A 62 1.94 -0.06 3.68
N PHE A 63 1.71 1.20 3.34
CA PHE A 63 0.58 1.69 2.57
C PHE A 63 1.15 2.32 1.31
N ILE A 64 0.82 1.74 0.16
CA ILE A 64 1.50 2.07 -1.09
C ILE A 64 0.44 2.41 -2.13
N ASP A 65 0.46 3.65 -2.61
CA ASP A 65 -0.23 4.06 -3.83
C ASP A 65 0.72 3.80 -5.01
N LEU A 66 0.31 2.96 -5.94
CA LEU A 66 1.12 2.56 -7.09
C LEU A 66 0.30 2.58 -8.39
N GLU A 67 1.00 2.67 -9.51
CA GLU A 67 0.42 2.46 -10.82
C GLU A 67 0.85 1.08 -11.34
N ALA A 68 -0.11 0.33 -11.86
CA ALA A 68 0.13 -0.92 -12.56
C ALA A 68 -0.63 -0.91 -13.89
N SER A 69 -0.04 -1.55 -14.90
CA SER A 69 -0.67 -1.76 -16.20
C SER A 69 -1.46 -3.05 -16.18
N ASP A 70 -2.75 -2.97 -16.47
CA ASP A 70 -3.58 -4.12 -16.82
C ASP A 70 -3.67 -4.14 -18.35
N ASP A 71 -2.89 -5.02 -18.97
CA ASP A 71 -2.60 -5.02 -20.40
C ASP A 71 -2.09 -3.65 -20.90
N CYS A 72 -2.97 -2.87 -21.53
CA CYS A 72 -2.68 -1.57 -22.15
C CYS A 72 -3.15 -0.37 -21.32
N LYS A 73 -3.75 -0.61 -20.14
CA LYS A 73 -4.33 0.46 -19.30
C LYS A 73 -3.57 0.58 -18.00
N ILE A 74 -2.93 1.72 -17.81
CA ILE A 74 -2.33 2.08 -16.52
C ILE A 74 -3.46 2.54 -15.59
N ASN A 75 -3.62 1.84 -14.48
CA ASN A 75 -4.56 2.19 -13.42
C ASN A 75 -3.81 2.44 -12.12
N LYS A 76 -4.43 3.23 -11.23
CA LYS A 76 -3.93 3.44 -9.87
C LYS A 76 -4.46 2.34 -8.95
N TYR A 77 -3.60 1.87 -8.08
CA TYR A 77 -3.88 0.85 -7.09
C TYR A 77 -3.38 1.29 -5.73
N TYR A 78 -4.06 0.80 -4.71
CA TYR A 78 -3.64 0.90 -3.32
C TYR A 78 -3.32 -0.50 -2.82
N ALA A 79 -2.13 -0.65 -2.26
CA ALA A 79 -1.66 -1.87 -1.64
C ALA A 79 -1.35 -1.63 -0.16
N GLN A 80 -1.77 -2.58 0.68
CA GLN A 80 -1.42 -2.65 2.10
C GLN A 80 -0.63 -3.94 2.33
N VAL A 81 0.61 -3.80 2.81
CA VAL A 81 1.50 -4.94 3.07
C VAL A 81 1.97 -4.92 4.50
N LEU A 82 1.79 -6.04 5.21
CA LEU A 82 2.31 -6.24 6.56
C LEU A 82 3.60 -7.08 6.49
N GLU A 83 4.68 -6.53 7.03
CA GLU A 83 5.95 -7.22 7.22
C GLU A 83 6.14 -7.54 8.71
N ILE A 84 6.18 -8.83 9.07
CA ILE A 84 6.35 -9.28 10.46
C ILE A 84 7.82 -9.67 10.65
N VAL A 85 8.49 -9.05 11.63
CA VAL A 85 9.95 -9.18 11.83
C VAL A 85 10.28 -9.93 13.14
N CYS A 86 9.47 -9.80 14.20
CA CYS A 86 9.78 -10.37 15.52
C CYS A 86 9.61 -11.89 15.66
N GLN A 87 9.09 -12.56 14.64
CA GLN A 87 8.93 -14.02 14.62
C GLN A 87 9.72 -14.58 13.44
N THR A 88 9.03 -15.22 12.50
CA THR A 88 9.59 -15.60 11.19
C THR A 88 9.39 -14.43 10.24
N PRO A 89 10.46 -13.91 9.60
CA PRO A 89 10.34 -12.85 8.61
C PRO A 89 9.34 -13.23 7.52
N THR A 90 8.16 -12.62 7.54
CA THR A 90 7.07 -12.94 6.62
C THR A 90 6.45 -11.65 6.12
N LYS A 91 6.12 -11.62 4.82
CA LYS A 91 5.34 -10.55 4.21
C LYS A 91 3.94 -11.08 3.91
N LYS A 92 2.93 -10.25 4.17
CA LYS A 92 1.54 -10.57 3.89
C LYS A 92 0.89 -9.40 3.16
N LEU A 93 0.24 -9.68 2.03
CA LEU A 93 -0.64 -8.73 1.37
C LEU A 93 -1.96 -8.71 2.15
N GLU A 94 -2.29 -7.56 2.74
CA GLU A 94 -3.53 -7.40 3.52
C GLU A 94 -4.67 -6.86 2.65
N GLU A 95 -4.36 -5.89 1.77
CA GLU A 95 -5.34 -5.29 0.88
C GLU A 95 -4.66 -4.92 -0.45
N PHE A 96 -5.36 -5.17 -1.56
CA PHE A 96 -4.99 -4.65 -2.87
C PHE A 96 -6.25 -4.28 -3.63
N LYS A 97 -6.39 -2.99 -3.97
CA LYS A 97 -7.58 -2.47 -4.65
C LYS A 97 -7.23 -1.45 -5.71
N GLN A 98 -7.95 -1.49 -6.83
CA GLN A 98 -7.90 -0.43 -7.82
C GLN A 98 -8.53 0.84 -7.23
N GLN A 99 -7.80 1.94 -7.25
CA GLN A 99 -8.35 3.25 -6.93
C GLN A 99 -9.14 3.70 -8.16
N GLY A 100 -10.46 3.87 -8.00
CA GLY A 100 -11.33 4.24 -9.11
C GLY A 100 -10.82 5.50 -9.80
N ASN A 101 -10.59 5.42 -11.12
CA ASN A 101 -10.33 6.60 -11.92
C ASN A 101 -11.56 7.49 -11.83
N ALA A 102 -11.47 8.64 -11.14
CA ALA A 102 -12.38 9.73 -11.47
C ALA A 102 -12.18 10.00 -12.97
N PRO A 103 -13.24 9.95 -13.82
CA PRO A 103 -13.08 10.23 -15.22
C PRO A 103 -12.48 11.64 -15.34
N ILE A 104 -11.28 11.74 -15.91
CA ILE A 104 -10.70 13.03 -16.27
C ILE A 104 -11.68 13.62 -17.30
N PRO A 105 -12.39 14.72 -17.01
CA PRO A 105 -13.18 15.38 -18.03
C PRO A 105 -12.18 15.95 -19.02
N VAL A 106 -12.07 15.33 -20.19
CA VAL A 106 -11.42 15.98 -21.32
C VAL A 106 -12.35 17.13 -21.71
N ALA A 107 -11.96 18.35 -21.34
CA ALA A 107 -12.57 19.55 -21.89
C ALA A 107 -12.18 19.62 -23.38
N ASN A 108 -13.16 19.47 -24.25
CA ASN A 108 -13.05 19.79 -25.68
C ASN A 108 -13.09 21.30 -25.89
#